data_AF-A0A1G2Y339-F1
#
_entry.id   AF-A0A1G2Y339-F1
#
_cell.length_a   1.000
_cell.length_b   1.000
_cell.length_c   1.000
_cell.angle_alpha   90.00
_cell.angle_beta   90.00
_cell.angle_gamma   90.00
#
_symmetry.space_group_name_H-M   'P 1'
#
loop_
_entity.id
_entity.type
_entity.pdbx_description
1 polymer ?
#
loop_
_entity_poly.entity_id
_entity_poly.type
_entity_poly.pdbx_seq_one_letter_code
_entity_poly.pdbx_strand_id
1 'polypeptide(L)'
;MINIKKYFFTFLLPVIWATVSFTSYHYPGDEYGLYCYSSILGIWPIYFIKGIKIQSIFFPMIVALTGAIVMLLVGFSSDKLQINRRLWLILWLSFSILIFIAYMIQFTSIERALSKHGSWTAYIAFSLNIALYISIFFSAIIQLVSLKIKK
;
A
#
# COMPACT_ATOMS: atom_id res chain seq x y z
N MET A 1 22.68 12.53 -16.21
CA MET A 1 21.63 13.15 -15.36
C MET A 1 20.34 12.37 -15.54
N ILE A 2 19.90 11.61 -14.53
CA ILE A 2 18.65 10.84 -14.61
C ILE A 2 17.49 11.84 -14.70
N ASN A 3 16.67 11.76 -15.74
CA ASN A 3 15.47 12.60 -15.83
C ASN A 3 14.46 12.06 -14.82
N ILE A 4 14.49 12.59 -13.59
CA ILE A 4 13.66 12.16 -12.46
C ILE A 4 12.17 12.17 -12.82
N LYS A 5 11.74 13.05 -13.74
CA LYS A 5 10.36 13.05 -14.23
C LYS A 5 10.00 11.77 -14.97
N LYS A 6 10.94 11.00 -15.53
CA LYS A 6 10.64 9.72 -16.22
C LYS A 6 10.48 8.54 -15.26
N TYR A 7 10.94 8.65 -14.01
CA TYR A 7 10.96 7.55 -13.03
C TYR A 7 10.15 7.90 -11.77
N PHE A 8 9.07 8.65 -11.96
CA PHE A 8 8.28 9.18 -10.85
C PHE A 8 7.71 8.04 -10.00
N PHE A 9 7.02 7.08 -10.62
CA PHE A 9 6.43 5.97 -9.89
C PHE A 9 7.48 4.98 -9.40
N THR A 10 8.53 4.75 -10.20
CA THR A 10 9.64 3.84 -9.89
C THR A 10 10.26 4.15 -8.52
N PHE A 11 10.46 5.43 -8.20
CA PHE A 11 11.03 5.84 -6.91
C PHE A 11 9.98 6.15 -5.85
N LEU A 12 8.82 6.70 -6.23
CA LEU A 12 7.82 7.13 -5.26
C LEU A 12 7.05 5.95 -4.63
N LEU A 13 6.65 4.96 -5.42
CA LEU A 13 5.82 3.86 -4.91
C LEU A 13 6.53 3.02 -3.83
N PRO A 14 7.80 2.63 -3.98
CA PRO A 14 8.53 1.93 -2.92
C PRO A 14 8.58 2.73 -1.62
N VAL A 15 8.83 4.03 -1.72
CA VAL A 15 8.96 4.91 -0.55
C VAL A 15 7.63 5.06 0.18
N ILE A 16 6.55 5.37 -0.56
CA ILE A 16 5.21 5.48 0.03
C ILE A 16 4.82 4.17 0.69
N TRP A 17 4.92 3.06 -0.05
CA TRP A 17 4.49 1.75 0.44
C TRP A 17 5.29 1.30 1.67
N ALA A 18 6.62 1.42 1.64
CA ALA A 18 7.46 1.04 2.77
C ALA A 18 7.18 1.91 4.00
N THR A 19 7.00 3.22 3.83
CA THR A 19 6.68 4.15 4.93
C THR A 19 5.35 3.80 5.57
N VAL A 20 4.31 3.55 4.76
CA VAL A 20 2.98 3.18 5.25
C VAL A 20 3.00 1.79 5.90
N SER A 21 3.73 0.83 5.33
CA SER A 21 3.90 -0.52 5.89
C SER A 21 4.61 -0.46 7.26
N PHE A 22 5.72 0.28 7.38
CA PHE A 22 6.40 0.50 8.67
C PHE A 22 5.50 1.18 9.69
N THR A 23 4.75 2.20 9.27
CA THR A 23 3.79 2.88 10.14
C THR A 23 2.72 1.90 10.62
N SER A 24 2.18 1.07 9.72
CA SER A 24 1.21 0.04 10.08
C SER A 24 1.79 -1.02 11.00
N TYR A 25 3.09 -1.31 10.96
CA TYR A 25 3.72 -2.24 11.90
C TYR A 25 3.81 -1.66 13.32
N HIS A 26 4.19 -0.39 13.45
CA HIS A 26 4.31 0.29 14.74
C HIS A 26 2.95 0.62 15.37
N TYR A 27 1.89 0.68 14.55
CA TYR A 27 0.51 0.78 14.98
C TYR A 27 -0.29 -0.42 14.46
N PRO A 28 -0.02 -1.64 14.99
CA PRO A 28 -0.40 -2.90 14.35
C PRO A 28 -1.88 -3.23 14.35
N GLY A 29 -2.70 -2.50 15.11
CA GLY A 29 -4.10 -2.83 15.19
C GLY A 29 -4.40 -3.89 16.25
N ASP A 30 -5.22 -4.84 15.82
CA ASP A 30 -5.55 -6.10 16.48
C ASP A 30 -4.52 -7.13 15.98
N GLU A 31 -3.57 -7.49 16.84
CA GLU A 31 -2.57 -8.55 16.63
C GLU A 31 -1.87 -8.56 15.26
N TYR A 32 -1.49 -7.39 14.74
CA TYR A 32 -0.84 -7.22 13.42
C TYR A 32 -1.66 -7.71 12.22
N GLY A 33 -2.92 -8.10 12.38
CA GLY A 33 -3.75 -8.62 11.28
C GLY A 33 -3.92 -7.60 10.13
N LEU A 34 -4.19 -6.34 10.48
CA LEU A 34 -4.28 -5.24 9.51
C LEU A 34 -2.94 -4.99 8.80
N TYR A 35 -1.84 -5.07 9.54
CA TYR A 35 -0.51 -4.95 8.99
C TYR A 35 -0.20 -6.06 7.98
N CYS A 36 -0.48 -7.32 8.35
CA CYS A 36 -0.24 -8.47 7.48
C CYS A 36 -1.06 -8.40 6.19
N TYR A 37 -2.34 -8.04 6.30
CA TYR A 37 -3.21 -7.91 5.14
C TYR A 37 -2.78 -6.75 4.23
N SER A 38 -2.54 -5.58 4.80
CA SER A 38 -2.13 -4.40 4.02
C SER A 38 -0.72 -4.51 3.47
N SER A 39 0.16 -5.34 4.03
CA SER A 39 1.55 -5.52 3.60
C SER A 39 1.79 -6.83 2.83
N ILE A 40 0.74 -7.40 2.23
CA ILE A 40 0.76 -8.72 1.57
C ILE A 40 1.88 -8.86 0.52
N LEU A 41 2.24 -7.77 -0.18
CA LEU A 41 3.31 -7.79 -1.19
C LEU A 41 4.71 -8.04 -0.61
N GLY A 42 4.91 -7.73 0.67
CA GLY A 42 6.19 -7.92 1.36
C GLY A 42 6.22 -9.09 2.32
N ILE A 43 5.07 -9.64 2.72
CA ILE A 43 5.00 -10.63 3.81
C ILE A 43 5.39 -12.04 3.37
N TRP A 44 5.27 -12.37 2.09
CA TRP A 44 5.46 -13.72 1.59
C TRP A 44 6.83 -14.38 1.88
N PRO A 45 7.98 -13.68 1.96
CA PRO A 45 9.25 -14.32 2.29
C PRO A 45 9.28 -14.87 3.72
N ILE A 46 8.46 -14.32 4.62
CA ILE A 46 8.39 -14.75 6.02
C ILE A 46 7.96 -16.23 6.12
N TYR A 47 7.12 -16.72 5.20
CA TYR A 47 6.74 -18.14 5.17
C TYR A 47 7.91 -19.09 4.92
N PHE A 48 9.02 -18.58 4.36
CA PHE A 48 10.21 -19.36 4.05
C PHE A 48 11.32 -19.19 5.10
N ILE A 49 11.27 -18.15 5.94
CA ILE A 49 12.30 -17.87 6.93
C ILE A 49 11.86 -18.37 8.31
N LYS A 50 12.35 -19.55 8.69
CA LYS A 50 12.03 -20.16 9.98
C LYS A 50 12.58 -19.34 11.15
N GLY A 51 11.80 -19.23 12.23
CA GLY A 51 12.24 -18.66 13.50
C GLY A 51 12.09 -17.14 13.65
N ILE A 52 11.62 -16.42 12.62
CA ILE A 52 11.33 -14.99 12.74
C ILE A 52 9.96 -14.79 13.40
N LYS A 53 9.95 -14.10 14.54
CA LYS A 53 8.72 -13.69 15.24
C LYS A 53 8.23 -12.35 14.69
N ILE A 54 6.91 -12.16 14.66
CA ILE A 54 6.31 -10.90 14.20
C ILE A 54 6.73 -9.70 15.03
N GLN A 55 7.05 -9.89 16.31
CA GLN A 55 7.51 -8.83 17.21
C GLN A 55 9.01 -8.48 17.01
N SER A 56 9.73 -9.22 16.17
CA SER A 56 11.15 -8.97 15.90
C SER A 56 11.33 -7.72 15.05
N ILE A 57 12.35 -6.91 15.35
CA ILE A 57 12.72 -5.75 14.52
C ILE A 57 13.06 -6.11 13.07
N PHE A 58 13.51 -7.36 12.85
CA PHE A 58 13.81 -7.86 11.51
C PHE A 58 12.57 -8.13 10.68
N PHE A 59 11.42 -8.41 11.31
CA PHE A 59 10.17 -8.69 10.60
C PHE A 59 9.72 -7.53 9.70
N PRO A 60 9.50 -6.30 10.21
CA PRO A 60 9.09 -5.18 9.37
C PRO A 60 10.17 -4.77 8.37
N MET A 61 11.45 -4.96 8.68
CA MET A 61 12.54 -4.68 7.73
C MET A 61 12.48 -5.61 6.51
N ILE A 62 12.31 -6.92 6.72
CA ILE A 62 12.22 -7.89 5.62
C ILE A 62 10.97 -7.62 4.77
N VAL A 63 9.84 -7.36 5.42
CA VAL A 63 8.58 -7.04 4.73
C VAL A 63 8.71 -5.75 3.92
N ALA A 64 9.26 -4.69 4.52
CA ALA A 64 9.45 -3.41 3.87
C ALA A 64 10.39 -3.51 2.66
N LEU A 65 11.54 -4.17 2.80
CA LEU A 65 12.52 -4.36 1.73
C LEU A 65 11.93 -5.16 0.56
N THR A 66 11.28 -6.28 0.87
CA THR A 66 10.70 -7.15 -0.14
C THR A 66 9.59 -6.43 -0.90
N GLY A 67 8.64 -5.82 -0.18
CA GLY A 67 7.55 -5.11 -0.84
C GLY A 67 8.02 -3.83 -1.55
N ALA A 68 9.09 -3.17 -1.08
CA ALA A 68 9.72 -2.07 -1.82
C ALA A 68 10.29 -2.53 -3.17
N ILE A 69 10.91 -3.71 -3.24
CA ILE A 69 11.38 -4.30 -4.51
C ILE A 69 10.19 -4.58 -5.45
N VAL A 70 9.12 -5.18 -4.94
CA VAL A 70 7.89 -5.42 -5.72
C VAL A 70 7.32 -4.08 -6.23
N MET A 71 7.24 -3.07 -5.37
CA MET A 71 6.76 -1.73 -5.73
C MET A 71 7.66 -1.01 -6.71
N LEU A 72 8.97 -1.30 -6.72
CA LEU A 72 9.89 -0.74 -7.70
C LEU A 72 9.57 -1.28 -9.09
N LEU A 73 9.29 -2.58 -9.22
CA LEU A 73 8.85 -3.19 -10.48
C LEU A 73 7.49 -2.66 -10.94
N VAL A 74 6.55 -2.51 -10.02
CA VAL A 74 5.23 -1.91 -10.28
C VAL A 74 5.38 -0.45 -10.72
N GLY A 75 6.24 0.31 -10.05
CA GLY A 75 6.52 1.70 -10.39
C GLY A 75 7.17 1.86 -11.75
N PHE A 76 8.15 1.02 -12.07
CA PHE A 76 8.77 0.98 -13.39
C PHE A 76 7.75 0.65 -14.49
N SER A 77 6.86 -0.30 -14.24
CA SER A 77 5.77 -0.65 -15.16
C SER A 77 4.78 0.51 -15.34
N SER A 78 4.46 1.22 -14.25
CA SER A 78 3.57 2.38 -14.25
C SER A 78 4.15 3.56 -15.04
N ASP A 79 5.46 3.82 -14.89
CA ASP A 79 6.18 4.81 -15.67
C ASP A 79 6.23 4.43 -17.17
N LYS A 80 6.46 3.14 -17.49
CA LYS A 80 6.43 2.64 -18.88
C LYS A 80 5.05 2.75 -19.54
N LEU A 81 3.98 2.48 -18.79
CA LEU A 81 2.60 2.67 -19.26
C LEU A 81 2.22 4.15 -19.40
N GLN A 82 3.05 5.07 -18.88
CA GLN A 82 2.81 6.50 -18.84
C GLN A 82 1.51 6.84 -18.09
N ILE A 83 1.29 6.19 -16.95
CA ILE A 83 0.12 6.45 -16.10
C ILE A 83 0.06 7.93 -15.74
N ASN A 84 -1.14 8.52 -15.88
CA ASN A 84 -1.36 9.90 -15.49
C ASN A 84 -1.28 10.05 -13.96
N ARG A 85 -0.26 10.79 -13.49
CA ARG A 85 0.03 11.01 -12.07
C ARG A 85 -1.10 11.68 -11.31
N ARG A 86 -1.80 12.64 -11.93
CA ARG A 86 -2.90 13.36 -11.28
C ARG A 86 -4.08 12.43 -11.08
N LEU A 87 -4.41 11.66 -12.12
CA LEU A 87 -5.48 10.66 -12.04
C LEU A 87 -5.16 9.61 -10.97
N TRP A 88 -3.95 9.06 -10.96
CA TRP A 88 -3.52 8.11 -9.95
C TRP A 88 -3.64 8.67 -8.54
N LEU A 89 -3.17 9.90 -8.30
CA LEU A 89 -3.23 10.53 -6.99
C LEU A 89 -4.68 10.74 -6.53
N ILE A 90 -5.56 11.19 -7.43
CA ILE A 90 -6.99 11.32 -7.14
C ILE A 90 -7.58 9.95 -6.76
N LEU A 91 -7.35 8.92 -7.56
CA LEU A 91 -7.82 7.57 -7.28
C LEU A 91 -7.28 7.05 -5.95
N TRP A 92 -6.01 7.28 -5.66
CA TRP A 92 -5.39 6.82 -4.41
C TRP A 92 -6.03 7.48 -3.19
N LEU A 93 -6.20 8.81 -3.20
CA LEU A 93 -6.84 9.53 -2.10
C LEU A 93 -8.32 9.18 -1.95
N SER A 94 -9.06 9.12 -3.05
CA SER A 94 -10.49 8.75 -3.04
C SER A 94 -10.69 7.34 -2.52
N PHE A 95 -9.93 6.35 -3.00
CA PHE A 95 -10.03 4.99 -2.48
C PHE A 95 -9.57 4.88 -1.03
N SER A 96 -8.56 5.65 -0.60
CA SER A 96 -8.13 5.66 0.80
C SER A 96 -9.26 6.09 1.72
N ILE A 97 -9.98 7.16 1.37
CA ILE A 97 -11.13 7.66 2.13
C ILE A 97 -12.28 6.64 2.09
N LEU A 98 -12.61 6.11 0.91
CA LEU A 98 -13.70 5.14 0.77
C LEU A 98 -13.44 3.85 1.56
N ILE A 99 -12.23 3.32 1.53
CA ILE A 99 -11.86 2.11 2.28
C ILE A 99 -11.86 2.39 3.77
N PHE A 100 -11.35 3.55 4.20
CA PHE A 100 -11.41 3.95 5.60
C PHE A 100 -12.86 4.01 6.11
N ILE A 101 -13.75 4.71 5.39
CA ILE A 101 -15.17 4.80 5.75
C ILE A 101 -15.83 3.42 5.71
N ALA A 102 -15.61 2.63 4.66
CA ALA A 102 -16.19 1.30 4.51
C ALA A 102 -15.76 0.34 5.62
N TYR A 103 -14.52 0.44 6.10
CA TYR A 103 -14.04 -0.35 7.22
C TYR A 103 -14.63 0.16 8.55
N MET A 104 -14.75 1.47 8.73
CA MET A 104 -15.31 2.06 9.95
C MET A 104 -16.80 1.76 10.15
N ILE A 105 -17.60 1.70 9.07
CA ILE A 105 -19.03 1.39 9.13
C ILE A 105 -19.30 -0.03 9.66
N GLN A 106 -18.33 -0.94 9.59
CA GLN A 106 -18.47 -2.30 10.15
C GLN A 106 -18.52 -2.29 11.69
N PHE A 107 -18.13 -1.20 12.33
CA PHE A 107 -18.16 -1.05 13.79
C PHE A 107 -19.41 -0.29 14.22
N THR A 108 -20.11 -0.83 15.23
CA THR A 108 -21.31 -0.21 15.80
C THR A 108 -21.04 1.13 16.49
N SER A 109 -19.80 1.37 16.93
CA SER A 109 -19.33 2.65 17.45
C SER A 109 -17.84 2.84 17.20
N ILE A 110 -17.39 4.10 17.20
CA ILE A 110 -15.97 4.47 17.11
C ILE A 110 -15.16 3.89 18.27
N GLU A 111 -15.73 3.86 19.47
CA GLU A 111 -15.08 3.30 20.66
C GLU A 111 -14.80 1.82 20.48
N ARG A 112 -15.70 1.08 19.82
CA ARG A 112 -15.54 -0.35 19.54
C ARG A 112 -14.48 -0.62 18.47
N ALA A 113 -14.32 0.28 17.51
CA ALA A 113 -13.24 0.23 16.54
C ALA A 113 -11.88 0.42 17.26
N LEU A 114 -11.77 1.49 18.05
CA LEU A 114 -10.56 1.79 18.81
C LEU A 114 -10.25 0.74 19.88
N SER A 115 -11.25 0.13 20.51
CA SER A 115 -11.02 -0.95 21.47
C SER A 115 -10.50 -2.21 20.81
N LYS A 116 -10.85 -2.46 19.53
CA LYS A 116 -10.42 -3.66 18.81
C LYS A 116 -9.03 -3.51 18.21
N HIS A 117 -8.76 -2.40 17.54
CA HIS A 117 -7.50 -2.21 16.81
C HIS A 117 -6.61 -1.11 17.43
N GLY A 118 -6.95 -0.57 18.59
CA GLY A 118 -6.06 0.27 19.43
C GLY A 118 -5.70 1.66 18.90
N SER A 119 -5.68 1.90 17.58
CA SER A 119 -5.19 3.16 17.01
C SER A 119 -5.82 3.51 15.66
N TRP A 120 -6.25 4.76 15.51
CA TRP A 120 -6.63 5.36 14.22
C TRP A 120 -5.56 5.23 13.15
N THR A 121 -4.28 5.28 13.56
CA THR A 121 -3.15 5.16 12.64
C THR A 121 -3.13 3.80 11.96
N ALA A 122 -3.55 2.73 12.64
CA ALA A 122 -3.64 1.39 12.05
C ALA A 122 -4.62 1.37 10.87
N TYR A 123 -5.80 1.97 11.06
CA TYR A 123 -6.83 2.08 10.03
C TYR A 123 -6.40 2.96 8.86
N ILE A 124 -5.80 4.12 9.14
CA ILE A 124 -5.32 5.03 8.11
C ILE A 124 -4.22 4.36 7.28
N ALA A 125 -3.23 3.74 7.93
CA ALA A 125 -2.13 3.06 7.23
C ALA A 125 -2.64 1.87 6.41
N PHE A 126 -3.56 1.08 6.97
CA PHE A 126 -4.24 0.01 6.25
C PHE A 126 -4.93 0.52 4.98
N SER A 127 -5.78 1.55 5.11
CA SER A 127 -6.53 2.11 4.00
C SER A 127 -5.61 2.70 2.93
N LEU A 128 -4.55 3.40 3.32
CA LEU A 128 -3.56 3.95 2.39
C LEU A 128 -2.87 2.87 1.57
N ASN A 129 -2.45 1.75 2.18
CA ASN A 129 -1.78 0.66 1.48
C ASN A 129 -2.74 -0.10 0.54
N ILE A 130 -3.95 -0.43 1.00
CA ILE A 130 -4.93 -1.11 0.14
C ILE A 130 -5.36 -0.22 -1.03
N ALA A 131 -5.60 1.07 -0.76
CA ALA A 131 -5.91 2.04 -1.81
C ALA A 131 -4.75 2.22 -2.80
N LEU A 132 -3.50 2.10 -2.36
CA LEU A 132 -2.34 2.18 -3.24
C LEU A 132 -2.39 1.08 -4.31
N TYR A 133 -2.71 -0.16 -3.91
CA TYR A 133 -2.87 -1.28 -4.84
C TYR A 133 -3.99 -1.05 -5.84
N ILE A 134 -5.16 -0.68 -5.34
CA ILE A 134 -6.37 -0.49 -6.15
C ILE A 134 -6.17 0.69 -7.11
N SER A 135 -5.62 1.80 -6.64
CA SER A 135 -5.39 2.99 -7.48
C SER A 135 -4.41 2.72 -8.62
N ILE A 136 -3.34 1.97 -8.38
CA ILE A 136 -2.39 1.56 -9.43
C ILE A 136 -3.10 0.68 -10.46
N PHE A 137 -3.85 -0.32 -10.01
CA PHE A 137 -4.58 -1.24 -10.87
C PHE A 137 -5.58 -0.51 -11.78
N PHE A 138 -6.44 0.34 -11.22
CA PHE A 138 -7.40 1.13 -12.00
C PHE A 138 -6.71 2.13 -12.93
N SER A 139 -5.64 2.78 -12.47
CA SER A 139 -4.87 3.70 -13.32
C SER A 139 -4.26 2.99 -14.52
N ALA A 140 -3.74 1.77 -14.33
CA ALA A 140 -3.20 0.95 -15.41
C ALA A 140 -4.30 0.53 -16.41
N ILE A 141 -5.47 0.12 -15.93
CA ILE A 141 -6.62 -0.23 -16.79
C ILE A 141 -7.05 0.97 -17.64
N ILE A 142 -7.27 2.13 -17.02
CA ILE A 142 -7.70 3.35 -17.72
C ILE A 142 -6.68 3.73 -18.80
N GLN A 143 -5.38 3.63 -18.49
CA GLN A 143 -4.31 3.93 -19.43
C GLN A 143 -4.29 2.93 -20.60
N LEU A 144 -4.43 1.63 -20.33
CA LEU A 144 -4.49 0.60 -21.38
C LEU A 144 -5.70 0.76 -22.30
N VAL A 145 -6.87 1.10 -21.75
CA VAL A 145 -8.08 1.40 -22.53
C VAL A 145 -7.87 2.65 -23.39
N SER A 146 -7.29 3.72 -22.82
CA SER A 146 -6.98 4.94 -23.57
C SER A 146 -6.03 4.69 -24.74
N LEU A 147 -5.03 3.81 -24.58
CA LEU A 147 -4.11 3.43 -25.65
C LEU A 147 -4.79 2.61 -26.77
N LYS A 148 -5.81 1.80 -26.44
CA LYS A 148 -6.59 1.07 -27.45
C LYS A 148 -7.50 1.98 -28.26
N ILE A 149 -8.13 2.98 -27.63
CA ILE A 149 -9.05 3.91 -28.31
C ILE A 149 -8.30 4.82 -29.30
N LYS A 150 -7.01 5.09 -29.05
CA LYS A 150 -6.18 5.94 -29.93
C LYS A 150 -5.59 5.21 -31.14
N LYS A 151 -5.73 3.89 -31.23
CA LYS A 151 -5.29 3.07 -32.37
C LYS A 151 -6.47 2.79 -33.28
#